data_AF-A0A8W8K113-F1
#
_entry.id   AF-A0A8W8K113-F1
#
_cell.length_a   1.000
_cell.length_b   1.000
_cell.length_c   1.000
_cell.angle_alpha   90.00
_cell.angle_beta   90.00
_cell.angle_gamma   90.00
#
_symmetry.space_group_name_H-M   'P 1'
#
loop_
_entity.id
_entity.type
_entity.pdbx_description
1 polymer ?
#
loop_
_entity_poly.entity_id
_entity_poly.type
_entity_poly.pdbx_seq_one_letter_code
_entity_poly.pdbx_strand_id
1 'polypeptide(L)'
;PRTMPERPRAVIATSASGNDVEVFGSGILWRMKMNGEVIVGSHRYISSQYSGVPSMIDAAVRWDSRTVYFFKGNRYIIDMTPVAEL
;
A
#
# COMPACT_ATOMS: atom_id res chain seq x y z
N PRO A 1 11.61 -11.23 -16.73
CA PRO A 1 10.84 -10.98 -15.48
C PRO A 1 11.35 -9.73 -14.78
N ARG A 2 10.47 -8.84 -14.29
CA ARG A 2 10.87 -7.71 -13.46
C ARG A 2 10.88 -8.13 -11.99
N THR A 3 11.81 -7.58 -11.21
CA THR A 3 12.02 -7.93 -9.81
C THR A 3 11.62 -6.77 -8.90
N MET A 4 10.89 -7.07 -7.83
CA MET A 4 10.68 -6.13 -6.74
C MET A 4 11.89 -6.13 -5.80
N PRO A 5 12.15 -5.02 -5.08
CA PRO A 5 13.25 -4.96 -4.11
C PRO A 5 13.16 -6.01 -2.99
N GLU A 6 11.95 -6.44 -2.64
CA GLU A 6 11.69 -7.62 -1.80
C GLU A 6 10.41 -8.33 -2.23
N ARG A 7 10.10 -9.45 -1.57
CA ARG A 7 8.88 -10.23 -1.83
C ARG A 7 7.63 -9.38 -1.54
N PRO A 8 6.76 -9.12 -2.53
CA PRO A 8 5.50 -8.43 -2.29
C PRO A 8 4.56 -9.28 -1.44
N ARG A 9 3.81 -8.64 -0.55
CA ARG A 9 2.86 -9.26 0.38
C ARG A 9 1.41 -8.91 0.07
N ALA A 10 1.14 -7.65 -0.27
CA ALA A 10 -0.19 -7.16 -0.63
C ALA A 10 -0.07 -6.04 -1.67
N VAL A 11 -1.17 -5.72 -2.35
CA VAL A 11 -1.24 -4.64 -3.34
C VAL A 11 -2.61 -3.96 -3.25
N ILE A 12 -2.65 -2.63 -3.36
CA ILE A 12 -3.92 -1.86 -3.52
C ILE A 12 -3.80 -0.85 -4.67
N ALA A 13 -4.88 -0.57 -5.38
CA ALA A 13 -4.91 0.46 -6.42
C ALA A 13 -4.98 1.86 -5.79
N THR A 14 -4.07 2.78 -6.15
CA THR A 14 -3.92 4.08 -5.45
C THR A 14 -4.99 5.11 -5.81
N SER A 15 -5.47 5.08 -7.05
CA SER A 15 -6.46 6.06 -7.54
C SER A 15 -7.66 5.38 -8.19
N ALA A 16 -8.80 6.04 -8.16
CA ALA A 16 -9.99 5.62 -8.94
C ALA A 16 -9.71 5.61 -10.45
N SER A 17 -8.74 6.40 -10.92
CA SER A 17 -8.27 6.38 -12.31
C SER A 17 -7.35 5.21 -12.66
N GLY A 18 -6.87 4.44 -11.67
CA GLY A 18 -6.13 3.20 -11.90
C GLY A 18 -4.74 3.36 -12.53
N ASN A 19 -4.06 4.49 -12.35
CA ASN A 19 -2.76 4.71 -13.01
C ASN A 19 -1.58 4.01 -12.32
N ASP A 20 -1.69 3.74 -11.02
CA ASP A 20 -0.69 2.98 -10.27
C ASP A 20 -1.31 2.24 -9.08
N VAL A 21 -0.50 1.34 -8.52
CA VAL A 21 -0.79 0.55 -7.33
C VAL A 21 0.28 0.80 -6.27
N GLU A 22 -0.09 0.67 -5.01
CA GLU A 22 0.85 0.51 -3.91
C GLU A 22 1.10 -0.98 -3.65
N VAL A 23 2.36 -1.37 -3.63
CA VAL A 23 2.82 -2.73 -3.34
C VAL A 23 3.47 -2.76 -1.96
N PHE A 24 2.96 -3.59 -1.06
CA PHE A 24 3.42 -3.69 0.32
C PHE A 24 4.41 -4.83 0.51
N GLY A 25 5.51 -4.55 1.20
CA GLY A 25 6.50 -5.52 1.65
C GLY A 25 6.51 -5.72 3.17
N SER A 26 7.69 -5.93 3.74
CA SER A 26 7.90 -6.26 5.16
C SER A 26 7.84 -5.05 6.09
N GLY A 27 7.49 -3.86 5.58
CA GLY A 27 7.52 -2.60 6.32
C GLY A 27 7.66 -1.38 5.41
N ILE A 28 8.01 -1.62 4.14
CA ILE A 28 8.08 -0.62 3.07
C ILE A 28 6.93 -0.86 2.08
N LEU A 29 6.44 0.21 1.48
CA LEU A 29 5.61 0.17 0.28
C LEU A 29 6.31 0.88 -0.88
N TRP A 30 5.94 0.50 -2.10
CA TRP A 30 6.37 1.15 -3.35
C TRP A 30 5.15 1.46 -4.21
N ARG A 31 5.22 2.53 -5.00
CA ARG A 31 4.24 2.75 -6.07
C ARG A 31 4.73 2.11 -7.35
N MET A 32 3.85 1.39 -8.03
CA MET A 32 4.13 0.70 -9.28
C MET A 32 3.09 1.10 -10.33
N LYS A 33 3.54 1.57 -11.48
CA LYS A 33 2.68 1.89 -12.62
C LYS A 33 2.01 0.62 -13.16
N MET A 34 0.89 0.76 -13.87
CA MET A 34 0.20 -0.37 -14.51
C MET A 34 1.04 -1.15 -15.52
N ASN A 35 2.05 -0.51 -16.11
CA ASN A 35 3.01 -1.20 -16.99
C ASN A 35 4.03 -2.07 -16.22
N GLY A 36 3.92 -2.17 -14.89
CA GLY A 36 4.78 -2.96 -14.01
C GLY A 36 6.11 -2.29 -13.65
N GLU A 37 6.28 -0.98 -13.87
CA GLU A 37 7.48 -0.24 -13.46
C GLU A 37 7.30 0.33 -12.05
N VAL A 38 8.25 0.03 -11.16
CA VAL A 38 8.32 0.69 -9.85
C VAL A 38 8.74 2.14 -10.06
N ILE A 39 8.00 3.08 -9.47
CA ILE A 39 8.31 4.50 -9.52
C ILE A 39 9.55 4.75 -8.66
N VAL A 40 10.63 5.24 -9.28
CA VAL A 40 11.91 5.52 -8.60
C VAL A 40 11.70 6.53 -7.46
N GLY A 41 12.25 6.25 -6.29
CA GLY A 41 12.13 7.11 -5.10
C GLY A 41 10.76 7.04 -4.39
N SER A 42 9.84 6.19 -4.83
CA SER A 42 8.50 6.05 -4.22
C SER A 42 8.48 5.26 -2.91
N HIS A 43 9.59 4.66 -2.49
CA HIS A 43 9.62 3.83 -1.28
C HIS A 43 9.21 4.64 -0.04
N ARG A 44 8.28 4.12 0.76
CA ARG A 44 7.84 4.75 2.03
C ARG A 44 7.69 3.69 3.10
N TYR A 45 7.89 4.06 4.36
CA TYR A 45 7.52 3.19 5.47
C TYR A 45 5.99 3.10 5.52
N ILE A 46 5.47 1.88 5.68
CA ILE A 46 4.03 1.64 5.83
C ILE A 46 3.50 2.49 7.00
N SER A 47 4.20 2.50 8.13
CA SER A 47 3.83 3.29 9.31
C SER A 47 3.85 4.80 9.11
N SER A 48 4.60 5.33 8.13
CA SER A 48 4.60 6.76 7.82
C SER A 48 3.39 7.19 6.97
N GLN A 49 2.85 6.27 6.17
CA GLN A 49 1.70 6.54 5.30
C GLN A 49 0.38 6.12 5.96
N TYR A 50 0.41 5.01 6.71
CA TYR A 50 -0.73 4.35 7.31
C TYR A 50 -0.48 4.19 8.81
N SER A 51 -0.96 5.14 9.60
CA SER A 51 -0.69 5.18 11.04
C SER A 51 -1.29 3.95 11.75
N GLY A 52 -0.52 3.35 12.66
CA GLY A 52 -0.94 2.17 13.42
C GLY A 52 -0.94 0.85 12.65
N VAL A 53 -0.70 0.85 11.33
CA VAL A 53 -0.61 -0.38 10.54
C VAL A 53 0.73 -1.09 10.82
N PRO A 54 0.72 -2.36 11.24
CA PRO A 54 1.95 -3.10 11.53
C PRO A 54 2.72 -3.44 10.26
N SER A 55 4.02 -3.69 10.43
CA SER A 55 4.82 -4.33 9.40
C SER A 55 4.33 -5.75 9.06
N MET A 56 4.68 -6.22 7.87
CA MET A 56 4.37 -7.57 7.39
C MET A 56 2.87 -7.91 7.48
N ILE A 57 2.01 -7.06 6.92
CA ILE A 57 0.58 -7.37 6.70
C ILE A 57 0.41 -8.58 5.78
N ASP A 58 -0.72 -9.27 5.89
CA ASP A 58 -1.04 -10.44 5.08
C ASP A 58 -1.89 -10.09 3.87
N ALA A 59 -2.75 -9.08 3.99
CA ALA A 59 -3.55 -8.56 2.89
C ALA A 59 -3.91 -7.09 3.13
N ALA A 60 -4.31 -6.40 2.07
CA ALA A 60 -4.90 -5.07 2.13
C ALA A 60 -5.99 -4.92 1.07
N VAL A 61 -7.03 -4.16 1.38
CA VAL A 61 -8.14 -3.85 0.46
C VAL A 61 -8.46 -2.37 0.58
N ARG A 62 -8.42 -1.65 -0.55
CA ARG A 62 -9.00 -0.31 -0.64
C ARG A 62 -10.50 -0.46 -0.89
N TRP A 63 -11.33 0.02 0.03
CA TRP A 63 -12.78 -0.07 -0.06
C TRP A 63 -13.36 1.08 -0.88
N ASP A 64 -12.86 2.29 -0.62
CA ASP A 64 -13.21 3.51 -1.36
C ASP A 64 -12.00 4.45 -1.41
N SER A 65 -12.19 5.71 -1.85
CA SER A 65 -11.10 6.69 -1.96
C SER A 65 -10.48 7.09 -0.62
N ARG A 66 -11.12 6.77 0.51
CA ARG A 66 -10.73 7.20 1.87
C ARG A 66 -10.43 6.04 2.82
N THR A 67 -10.91 4.84 2.50
CA THR A 67 -10.90 3.71 3.44
C THR A 67 -10.04 2.57 2.93
N VAL A 68 -9.06 2.16 3.73
CA VAL A 68 -8.22 0.98 3.47
C VAL A 68 -8.26 0.03 4.67
N TYR A 69 -8.53 -1.24 4.39
CA TYR A 69 -8.49 -2.33 5.36
C TYR A 69 -7.16 -3.05 5.25
N PHE A 70 -6.48 -3.24 6.38
CA PHE A 70 -5.25 -4.01 6.50
C PHE A 70 -5.48 -5.23 7.38
N PHE A 71 -4.98 -6.40 6.95
CA PHE A 71 -5.19 -7.67 7.64
C PHE A 71 -3.86 -8.25 8.12
N LYS A 72 -3.82 -8.75 9.35
CA LYS A 72 -2.67 -9.46 9.92
C LYS A 72 -3.14 -10.56 10.87
N GLY A 73 -2.84 -11.80 10.54
CA GLY A 73 -3.38 -12.97 11.25
C GLY A 73 -4.90 -12.92 11.29
N ASN A 74 -5.47 -12.99 12.50
CA ASN A 74 -6.92 -12.93 12.74
C ASN A 74 -7.43 -11.52 13.12
N ARG A 75 -6.66 -10.46 12.82
CA ARG A 75 -7.01 -9.06 13.15
C ARG A 75 -7.01 -8.19 11.90
N TYR A 76 -7.75 -7.10 11.96
CA TYR A 76 -7.74 -6.06 10.93
C TYR A 76 -7.63 -4.66 11.55
N ILE A 77 -7.15 -3.73 10.74
CA ILE A 77 -7.08 -2.29 11.02
C ILE A 77 -7.75 -1.56 9.86
N ILE A 78 -8.55 -0.54 10.17
CA ILE A 78 -9.13 0.34 9.16
C ILE A 78 -8.37 1.66 9.22
N ASP A 79 -7.71 2.02 8.13
CA ASP A 79 -7.19 3.36 7.93
C ASP A 79 -8.26 4.21 7.24
N MET A 80 -8.59 5.33 7.87
CA MET A 80 -9.50 6.36 7.36
C MET A 80 -8.83 7.73 7.39
N THR A 81 -7.49 7.77 7.37
CA THR A 81 -6.74 9.03 7.53
C THR A 81 -7.22 10.02 6.46
N PRO A 82 -7.81 11.16 6.85
CA PRO A 82 -8.27 12.15 5.88
C PRO A 82 -7.10 12.60 5.02
N VAL A 83 -7.29 12.66 3.69
CA VAL A 83 -6.34 13.38 2.84
C VAL A 83 -6.39 14.82 3.33
N ALA A 84 -5.33 15.29 3.99
CA ALA A 84 -5.22 16.69 4.38
C ALA A 84 -5.42 17.52 3.11
N GLU A 85 -6.49 18.31 3.06
CA GLU A 85 -6.64 19.34 2.04
C GLU A 85 -5.44 20.29 2.22
N LEU A 86 -4.60 20.36 1.18
CA LEU A 86 -3.59 21.41 1.05
C LEU A 86 -4.28 22.74 0.73
#